data_AF-W2NTR6-F1
#
_entry.id   AF-W2NTR6-F1
#
_cell.length_a   1.000
_cell.length_b   1.000
_cell.length_c   1.000
_cell.angle_alpha   90.00
_cell.angle_beta   90.00
_cell.angle_gamma   90.00
#
_symmetry.space_group_name_H-M   'P 1'
#
loop_
_entity.id
_entity.type
_entity.pdbx_description
1 polymer ?
#
loop_
_entity_poly.entity_id
_entity_poly.type
_entity_poly.pdbx_seq_one_letter_code
_entity_poly.pdbx_strand_id
1 'polypeptide(L)'
;MFIPPGGYRPPPVNPVVRVGPSQIDPILLGRIENPPLSLVRNSTLQFFQFNCITGYEPKNTPNRVIGWAHPYLIELLKHTDSTLYVDTALRRLPPGFEQCMALVMYEKTSGFFVPAFYVLCTTRALTSYRNALYFIVQATRRKLKPQEVVCSFDNELYRALQLQFPNAVVKGSVYLFKKACQTRMEQLEMSEEAINIAMEKGVLDMLASITPDRVASAGIAWVKQQIKNKCITTGIPYSRDQWSSFWVYFRRVWISQFSPAMWNMHGLNNSIITRTNNPLEHFQRELENSFTAPEPGLQFFVATIERMARRYVADLAGETTTLPSAVEVYSEMEAASDEESGGELSGDEDDDEDVDFIKSESPRGHDVICDEEE
;
A
#
# COMPACT_ATOMS: atom_id res chain seq x y z
N MET A 1 6.42 -52.06 53.66
CA MET A 1 7.37 -50.93 53.67
C MET A 1 6.54 -49.66 53.54
N PHE A 2 6.39 -48.91 54.63
CA PHE A 2 5.57 -47.69 54.68
C PHE A 2 6.40 -46.50 54.15
N ILE A 3 5.87 -45.76 53.17
CA ILE A 3 6.48 -44.53 52.65
C ILE A 3 6.00 -43.36 53.52
N PRO A 4 6.90 -42.48 54.01
CA PRO A 4 6.52 -41.38 54.91
C PRO A 4 5.78 -40.26 54.17
N PRO A 5 4.84 -39.55 54.84
CA PRO A 5 4.10 -38.44 54.25
C PRO A 5 4.98 -37.18 54.30
N GLY A 6 5.59 -36.81 53.17
CA GLY A 6 6.40 -35.58 53.10
C GLY A 6 7.24 -35.37 51.84
N GLY A 7 7.19 -36.28 50.86
CA GLY A 7 7.92 -36.10 49.60
C GLY A 7 7.29 -35.01 48.72
N TYR A 8 8.10 -34.04 48.29
CA TYR A 8 7.74 -33.01 47.32
C TYR A 8 7.09 -33.67 46.09
N ARG A 9 5.81 -33.40 45.84
CA ARG A 9 5.15 -33.78 44.58
C ARG A 9 5.48 -32.68 43.56
N PRO A 10 6.20 -32.97 42.47
CA PRO A 10 6.28 -32.01 41.38
C PRO A 10 4.85 -31.67 40.93
N PRO A 11 4.57 -30.40 40.58
CA PRO A 11 3.25 -30.02 40.12
C PRO A 11 2.84 -30.94 38.96
N PRO A 12 1.56 -31.32 38.87
CA PRO A 12 1.09 -32.13 37.75
C PRO A 12 1.54 -31.43 36.47
N VAL A 13 2.29 -32.15 35.63
CA VAL A 13 2.59 -31.70 34.28
C VAL A 13 1.23 -31.54 33.63
N ASN A 14 0.79 -30.29 33.48
CA ASN A 14 -0.45 -30.00 32.79
C ASN A 14 -0.34 -30.68 31.43
N PRO A 15 -1.26 -31.59 31.07
CA PRO A 15 -1.29 -32.08 29.70
C PRO A 15 -1.34 -30.85 28.81
N VAL A 16 -0.42 -30.76 27.85
CA VAL A 16 -0.39 -29.69 26.85
C VAL A 16 -1.82 -29.51 26.40
N VAL A 17 -2.42 -28.37 26.79
CA VAL A 17 -3.79 -28.05 26.41
C VAL A 17 -3.76 -28.09 24.90
N ARG A 18 -4.43 -29.10 24.32
CA ARG A 18 -4.62 -29.13 22.87
C ARG A 18 -5.48 -27.91 22.59
N VAL A 19 -4.79 -26.85 22.18
CA VAL A 19 -5.35 -25.64 21.65
C VAL A 19 -6.36 -26.10 20.59
N GLY A 20 -7.64 -25.82 20.80
CA GLY A 20 -8.65 -26.14 19.81
C GLY A 20 -8.26 -25.50 18.47
N PRO A 21 -8.75 -26.01 17.33
CA PRO A 21 -8.35 -25.55 16.00
C PRO A 21 -8.56 -24.04 15.75
N SER A 22 -9.28 -23.34 16.63
CA SER A 22 -9.56 -21.89 16.58
C SER A 22 -8.81 -21.04 17.61
N GLN A 23 -7.98 -21.62 18.46
CA GLN A 23 -7.23 -20.87 19.47
C GLN A 23 -5.77 -20.66 19.00
N ILE A 24 -5.24 -19.46 19.20
CA ILE A 24 -3.85 -19.15 18.92
C ILE A 24 -3.03 -19.59 20.14
N ASP A 25 -1.91 -20.28 19.92
CA ASP A 25 -1.02 -20.75 20.99
C ASP A 25 -0.59 -19.57 21.89
N PRO A 26 -0.92 -19.61 23.19
CA PRO A 26 -0.51 -18.57 24.14
C PRO A 26 1.00 -18.35 24.22
N ILE A 27 1.82 -19.38 23.96
CA ILE A 27 3.28 -19.25 23.92
C ILE A 27 3.69 -18.38 22.72
N LEU A 28 3.05 -18.56 21.56
CA LEU A 28 3.31 -17.73 20.39
C LEU A 28 2.88 -16.28 20.64
N LEU A 29 1.75 -16.06 21.32
CA LEU A 29 1.31 -14.72 21.73
C LEU A 29 2.32 -14.07 22.69
N GLY A 30 2.80 -14.79 23.69
CA GLY A 30 3.82 -14.30 24.60
C GLY A 30 5.11 -13.91 23.89
N ARG A 31 5.51 -14.63 22.83
CA ARG A 31 6.72 -14.31 22.05
C ARG A 31 6.62 -13.01 21.26
N ILE A 32 5.45 -12.67 20.73
CA ILE A 32 5.26 -11.42 19.96
C ILE A 32 5.06 -10.19 20.87
N GLU A 33 4.64 -10.40 22.12
CA GLU A 33 4.46 -9.36 23.13
C GLU A 33 5.77 -8.99 23.86
N ASN A 34 6.77 -9.86 23.80
CA ASN A 34 8.05 -9.69 24.47
C ASN A 34 9.22 -9.48 23.49
N PRO A 35 10.32 -8.87 23.94
CA PRO A 35 11.54 -8.78 23.13
C PRO A 35 12.01 -10.18 22.69
N PRO A 36 12.58 -10.31 21.47
CA PRO A 36 12.92 -9.22 20.56
C PRO A 36 11.77 -8.76 19.64
N LEU A 37 10.67 -9.53 19.52
CA LEU A 37 9.63 -9.29 18.51
C LEU A 37 8.69 -8.13 18.86
N SER A 38 8.63 -7.72 20.13
CA SER A 38 7.86 -6.55 20.55
C SER A 38 8.54 -5.22 20.26
N LEU A 39 9.83 -5.24 19.90
CA LEU A 39 10.65 -4.06 19.69
C LEU A 39 11.02 -3.89 18.21
N VAL A 40 11.30 -2.65 17.82
CA VAL A 40 11.99 -2.36 16.56
C VAL A 40 13.40 -2.96 16.65
N ARG A 41 13.84 -3.62 15.58
CA ARG A 41 15.12 -4.32 15.57
C ARG A 41 16.27 -3.36 15.86
N ASN A 42 17.16 -3.76 16.78
CA ASN A 42 18.31 -2.97 17.24
C ASN A 42 17.92 -1.63 17.89
N SER A 43 16.74 -1.56 18.51
CA SER A 43 16.23 -0.36 19.20
C SER A 43 15.50 -0.72 20.49
N THR A 44 15.22 0.30 21.31
CA THR A 44 14.34 0.22 22.48
C THR A 44 12.89 0.63 22.17
N LEU A 45 12.63 1.06 20.93
CA LEU A 45 11.31 1.50 20.48
C LEU A 45 10.34 0.33 20.43
N GLN A 46 9.13 0.53 20.99
CA GLN A 46 8.09 -0.48 21.03
C GLN A 46 7.39 -0.57 19.66
N PHE A 47 7.49 -1.73 19.01
CA PHE A 47 6.81 -2.01 17.74
C PHE A 47 5.42 -2.62 17.97
N PHE A 48 5.31 -3.52 18.95
CA PHE A 48 4.02 -4.04 19.42
C PHE A 48 3.23 -2.93 20.13
N GLN A 49 1.96 -2.75 19.75
CA GLN A 49 1.12 -1.67 20.29
C GLN A 49 0.00 -2.19 21.19
N PHE A 50 -0.69 -3.26 20.80
CA PHE A 50 -1.80 -3.81 21.57
C PHE A 50 -2.11 -5.26 21.21
N ASN A 51 -2.67 -6.00 22.18
CA ASN A 51 -3.35 -7.28 21.99
C ASN A 51 -4.61 -7.26 22.86
N CYS A 52 -5.79 -7.32 22.25
CA CYS A 52 -7.05 -7.21 22.97
C CYS A 52 -8.02 -8.29 22.52
N ILE A 53 -8.79 -8.84 23.48
CA ILE A 53 -9.93 -9.73 23.24
C ILE A 53 -11.19 -9.03 23.74
N THR A 54 -12.24 -9.05 22.93
CA THR A 54 -13.53 -8.43 23.26
C THR A 54 -14.68 -9.39 22.99
N GLY A 55 -14.93 -10.27 23.96
CA GLY A 55 -15.97 -11.28 23.84
C GLY A 55 -15.67 -12.36 22.79
N TYR A 56 -16.72 -13.06 22.40
CA TYR A 56 -16.67 -14.25 21.57
C TYR A 56 -17.77 -14.21 20.50
N GLU A 57 -17.43 -14.61 19.28
CA GLU A 57 -18.40 -14.83 18.21
C GLU A 57 -19.17 -16.15 18.42
N PRO A 58 -20.30 -16.41 17.73
CA PRO A 58 -21.16 -17.59 17.93
C PRO A 58 -20.45 -18.96 17.86
N LYS A 59 -19.28 -19.03 17.21
CA LYS A 59 -18.43 -20.24 17.14
C LYS A 59 -17.44 -20.37 18.30
N ASN A 60 -17.61 -19.58 19.36
CA ASN A 60 -16.67 -19.46 20.48
C ASN A 60 -15.26 -19.02 20.04
N THR A 61 -15.15 -18.36 18.88
CA THR A 61 -13.91 -17.74 18.43
C THR A 61 -13.75 -16.42 19.19
N PRO A 62 -12.66 -16.20 19.94
CA PRO A 62 -12.43 -14.94 20.62
C PRO A 62 -12.27 -13.83 19.58
N ASN A 63 -12.98 -12.72 19.74
CA ASN A 63 -12.76 -11.53 18.91
C ASN A 63 -11.49 -10.82 19.39
N ARG A 64 -10.37 -11.15 18.75
CA ARG A 64 -9.04 -10.67 19.11
C ARG A 64 -8.50 -9.77 18.01
N VAL A 65 -7.93 -8.65 18.42
CA VAL A 65 -7.17 -7.73 17.58
C VAL A 65 -5.76 -7.57 18.15
N ILE A 66 -4.74 -7.70 17.29
CA ILE A 66 -3.33 -7.52 17.66
C ILE A 66 -2.70 -6.53 16.71
N GLY A 67 -2.12 -5.44 17.23
CA GLY A 67 -1.62 -4.33 16.44
C GLY A 67 -0.13 -4.08 16.62
N TRP A 68 0.54 -3.77 15.51
CA TRP A 68 1.92 -3.34 15.44
C TRP A 68 2.06 -2.08 14.61
N ALA A 69 2.99 -1.22 15.03
CA ALA A 69 3.34 0.00 14.33
C ALA A 69 4.71 0.48 14.78
N HIS A 70 5.46 1.06 13.87
CA HIS A 70 6.71 1.73 14.22
C HIS A 70 6.40 3.11 14.82
N PRO A 71 6.94 3.49 16.00
CA PRO A 71 6.59 4.75 16.67
C PRO A 71 6.69 6.01 15.80
N TYR A 72 7.76 6.15 15.00
CA TYR A 72 7.86 7.26 14.04
C TYR A 72 6.70 7.33 13.04
N LEU A 73 6.21 6.18 12.54
CA LEU A 73 5.06 6.15 11.62
C LEU A 73 3.74 6.50 12.33
N ILE A 74 3.63 6.20 13.62
CA ILE A 74 2.48 6.64 14.45
C ILE A 74 2.46 8.17 14.56
N GLU A 75 3.61 8.84 14.59
CA GLU A 75 3.66 10.31 14.62
C GLU A 75 3.13 10.91 13.31
N LEU A 76 3.45 10.32 12.16
CA LEU A 76 2.92 10.76 10.86
C LEU A 76 1.38 10.71 10.84
N LEU A 77 0.79 9.68 11.46
CA LEU A 77 -0.67 9.53 11.56
C LEU A 77 -1.38 10.70 12.27
N LYS A 78 -0.64 11.56 12.98
CA LYS A 78 -1.18 12.71 13.70
C LYS A 78 -1.21 13.98 12.86
N HIS A 79 -0.66 13.95 11.64
CA HIS A 79 -0.69 15.09 10.73
C HIS A 79 -2.13 15.41 10.30
N THR A 80 -2.41 16.70 10.18
CA THR A 80 -3.70 17.21 9.70
C THR A 80 -3.87 16.93 8.21
N ASP A 81 -5.12 16.90 7.76
CA ASP A 81 -5.49 16.77 6.35
C ASP A 81 -4.93 15.52 5.67
N SER A 82 -4.90 14.42 6.42
CA SER A 82 -4.41 13.13 5.96
C SER A 82 -5.41 12.40 5.07
N THR A 83 -4.88 11.74 4.04
CA THR A 83 -5.57 10.73 3.26
C THR A 83 -5.09 9.36 3.75
N LEU A 84 -6.02 8.55 4.25
CA LEU A 84 -5.74 7.20 4.73
C LEU A 84 -6.24 6.16 3.73
N TYR A 85 -5.48 5.09 3.61
CA TYR A 85 -5.84 3.89 2.90
C TYR A 85 -5.92 2.75 3.92
N VAL A 86 -7.04 2.06 3.97
CA VAL A 86 -7.28 0.95 4.89
C VAL A 86 -7.44 -0.31 4.04
N ASP A 87 -6.37 -1.10 4.00
CA ASP A 87 -6.34 -2.31 3.20
C ASP A 87 -6.59 -3.53 4.07
N THR A 88 -7.35 -4.46 3.51
CA THR A 88 -7.64 -5.76 4.11
C THR A 88 -7.62 -6.87 3.06
N ALA A 89 -6.85 -6.69 1.98
CA ALA A 89 -6.77 -7.62 0.87
C ALA A 89 -5.71 -8.72 1.06
N LEU A 90 -4.88 -8.64 2.12
CA LEU A 90 -3.84 -9.63 2.38
C LEU A 90 -4.45 -11.02 2.61
N ARG A 91 -4.08 -11.97 1.75
CA ARG A 91 -4.62 -13.34 1.79
C ARG A 91 -3.76 -14.30 2.63
N ARG A 92 -2.46 -14.08 2.68
CA ARG A 92 -1.50 -14.95 3.38
C ARG A 92 -1.39 -14.49 4.83
N LEU A 93 -2.10 -15.18 5.72
CA LEU A 93 -2.24 -14.80 7.13
C LEU A 93 -1.70 -15.89 8.05
N PRO A 94 -1.21 -15.53 9.25
CA PRO A 94 -0.92 -16.53 10.26
C PRO A 94 -2.15 -17.35 10.64
N PRO A 95 -1.98 -18.64 10.98
CA PRO A 95 -3.09 -19.48 11.41
C PRO A 95 -3.87 -18.86 12.58
N GLY A 96 -5.20 -18.97 12.52
CA GLY A 96 -6.11 -18.43 13.53
C GLY A 96 -6.57 -16.99 13.31
N PHE A 97 -6.12 -16.32 12.24
CA PHE A 97 -6.58 -14.99 11.86
C PHE A 97 -7.36 -15.01 10.54
N GLU A 98 -8.50 -14.33 10.51
CA GLU A 98 -9.32 -14.18 9.30
C GLU A 98 -8.94 -12.95 8.47
N GLN A 99 -8.23 -11.99 9.08
CA GLN A 99 -7.92 -10.73 8.41
C GLN A 99 -6.65 -10.05 8.93
N CYS A 100 -5.96 -9.32 8.04
CA CYS A 100 -4.99 -8.29 8.39
C CYS A 100 -5.47 -6.94 7.88
N MET A 101 -5.69 -5.98 8.78
CA MET A 101 -5.98 -4.59 8.44
C MET A 101 -4.67 -3.78 8.46
N ALA A 102 -4.26 -3.29 7.30
CA ALA A 102 -3.14 -2.37 7.16
C ALA A 102 -3.65 -0.93 7.02
N LEU A 103 -3.09 -0.02 7.82
CA LEU A 103 -3.35 1.41 7.71
C LEU A 103 -2.17 2.06 6.99
N VAL A 104 -2.42 2.55 5.79
CA VAL A 104 -1.43 3.19 4.92
C VAL A 104 -1.77 4.67 4.83
N MET A 105 -0.81 5.53 5.13
CA MET A 105 -0.97 6.98 5.03
C MET A 105 -0.29 7.50 3.77
N TYR A 106 -0.94 8.42 3.06
CA TYR A 106 -0.24 9.24 2.08
C TYR A 106 0.49 10.38 2.80
N GLU A 107 1.82 10.35 2.77
CA GLU A 107 2.67 11.42 3.30
C GLU A 107 2.92 12.42 2.17
N LYS A 108 2.42 13.64 2.32
CA LYS A 108 2.35 14.63 1.24
C LYS A 108 3.73 15.19 0.85
N THR A 109 4.67 15.23 1.79
CA THR A 109 5.97 15.89 1.60
C THR A 109 6.87 15.07 0.67
N SER A 110 6.96 13.78 0.94
CA SER A 110 7.67 12.77 0.15
C SER A 110 6.85 12.24 -1.03
N GLY A 111 5.52 12.34 -0.93
CA GLY A 111 4.62 11.67 -1.87
C GLY A 111 4.57 10.15 -1.67
N PHE A 112 5.15 9.61 -0.60
CA PHE A 112 5.11 8.19 -0.30
C PHE A 112 3.80 7.73 0.34
N PHE A 113 3.53 6.45 0.14
CA PHE A 113 2.48 5.73 0.82
C PHE A 113 3.11 4.84 1.86
N VAL A 114 2.81 5.14 3.12
CA VAL A 114 3.55 4.64 4.26
C VAL A 114 2.63 3.75 5.10
N PRO A 115 2.87 2.43 5.16
CA PRO A 115 2.11 1.54 6.03
C PRO A 115 2.48 1.78 7.49
N ALA A 116 1.63 2.52 8.19
CA ALA A 116 1.88 2.95 9.55
C ALA A 116 1.43 1.92 10.59
N PHE A 117 0.38 1.13 10.29
CA PHE A 117 -0.17 0.14 11.20
C PHE A 117 -0.48 -1.18 10.49
N TYR A 118 -0.28 -2.28 11.22
CA TYR A 118 -0.72 -3.61 10.83
C TYR A 118 -1.51 -4.20 12.00
N VAL A 119 -2.74 -4.66 11.74
CA VAL A 119 -3.60 -5.25 12.77
C VAL A 119 -4.14 -6.59 12.30
N LEU A 120 -3.79 -7.66 13.01
CA LEU A 120 -4.38 -8.97 12.80
C LEU A 120 -5.69 -9.08 13.57
N CYS A 121 -6.74 -9.55 12.89
CA CYS A 121 -8.08 -9.77 13.44
C CYS A 121 -8.44 -11.25 13.29
N THR A 122 -8.93 -11.85 14.37
CA THR A 122 -9.43 -13.24 14.32
C THR A 122 -10.76 -13.37 13.60
N THR A 123 -11.49 -12.27 13.42
CA THR A 123 -12.81 -12.25 12.80
C THR A 123 -12.99 -11.01 11.92
N ARG A 124 -13.82 -11.11 10.88
CA ARG A 124 -14.19 -10.00 9.98
C ARG A 124 -15.45 -9.22 10.41
N ALA A 125 -15.76 -9.25 11.71
CA ALA A 125 -16.95 -8.62 12.26
C ALA A 125 -16.78 -7.11 12.48
N LEU A 126 -17.89 -6.37 12.49
CA LEU A 126 -17.92 -4.94 12.79
C LEU A 126 -17.19 -4.60 14.10
N THR A 127 -17.41 -5.41 15.12
CA THR A 127 -16.81 -5.26 16.45
C THR A 127 -15.29 -5.34 16.35
N SER A 128 -14.74 -6.30 15.60
CA SER A 128 -13.29 -6.44 15.36
C SER A 128 -12.69 -5.18 14.73
N TYR A 129 -13.30 -4.69 13.64
CA TYR A 129 -12.81 -3.48 12.97
C TYR A 129 -12.94 -2.25 13.87
N ARG A 130 -14.04 -2.10 14.62
CA ARG A 130 -14.21 -1.02 15.59
C ARG A 130 -13.14 -1.05 16.68
N ASN A 131 -12.80 -2.22 17.20
CA ASN A 131 -11.76 -2.35 18.22
C ASN A 131 -10.38 -2.03 17.65
N ALA A 132 -10.05 -2.56 16.46
CA ALA A 132 -8.80 -2.26 15.79
C ALA A 132 -8.63 -0.74 15.59
N LEU A 133 -9.65 -0.09 15.02
CA LEU A 133 -9.66 1.36 14.83
C LEU A 133 -9.60 2.15 16.15
N TYR A 134 -10.32 1.70 17.18
CA TYR A 134 -10.29 2.31 18.51
C TYR A 134 -8.85 2.33 19.08
N PHE A 135 -8.15 1.20 19.05
CA PHE A 135 -6.79 1.12 19.58
C PHE A 135 -5.78 1.92 18.75
N ILE A 136 -5.92 1.94 17.43
CA ILE A 136 -5.11 2.84 16.56
C ILE A 136 -5.32 4.31 16.95
N VAL A 137 -6.58 4.72 17.15
CA VAL A 137 -6.89 6.09 17.58
C VAL A 137 -6.31 6.40 18.97
N GLN A 138 -6.31 5.44 19.91
CA GLN A 138 -5.63 5.64 21.19
C GLN A 138 -4.11 5.77 21.03
N ALA A 139 -3.48 4.92 20.20
CA ALA A 139 -2.03 4.96 19.95
C ALA A 139 -1.58 6.31 19.35
N THR A 140 -2.43 6.93 18.52
CA THR A 140 -2.19 8.28 17.98
C THR A 140 -2.54 9.41 18.95
N ARG A 141 -2.80 9.11 20.24
CA ARG A 141 -3.28 10.06 21.26
C ARG A 141 -4.53 10.81 20.83
N ARG A 142 -5.42 10.12 20.11
CA ARG A 142 -6.67 10.65 19.53
C ARG A 142 -6.48 11.80 18.54
N LYS A 143 -5.29 11.89 17.92
CA LYS A 143 -4.97 12.90 16.90
C LYS A 143 -5.17 12.42 15.47
N LEU A 144 -5.44 11.12 15.25
CA LEU A 144 -5.79 10.60 13.93
C LEU A 144 -7.13 11.20 13.46
N LYS A 145 -7.06 12.13 12.51
CA LYS A 145 -8.22 12.85 11.95
C LYS A 145 -8.08 12.94 10.42
N PRO A 146 -8.34 11.84 9.69
CA PRO A 146 -8.31 11.87 8.23
C PRO A 146 -9.42 12.76 7.67
N GLN A 147 -9.14 13.43 6.55
CA GLN A 147 -10.17 14.04 5.71
C GLN A 147 -10.79 13.01 4.77
N GLU A 148 -9.98 12.08 4.29
CA GLU A 148 -10.35 11.10 3.29
C GLU A 148 -9.87 9.73 3.73
N VAL A 149 -10.73 8.73 3.56
CA VAL A 149 -10.41 7.33 3.83
C VAL A 149 -10.79 6.50 2.62
N VAL A 150 -9.81 5.84 2.02
CA VAL A 150 -10.00 4.85 0.97
C VAL A 150 -9.91 3.47 1.60
N CYS A 151 -10.87 2.58 1.35
CA CYS A 151 -10.86 1.25 1.96
C CYS A 151 -11.06 0.11 0.97
N SER A 152 -10.74 -1.09 1.42
CA SER A 152 -11.13 -2.34 0.79
C SER A 152 -12.65 -2.56 0.84
N PHE A 153 -13.13 -3.46 -0.02
CA PHE A 153 -14.56 -3.77 -0.15
C PHE A 153 -15.00 -4.81 0.89
N ASP A 154 -15.30 -4.31 2.09
CA ASP A 154 -15.87 -5.07 3.20
C ASP A 154 -16.91 -4.18 3.89
N ASN A 155 -18.17 -4.64 3.96
CA ASN A 155 -19.28 -3.84 4.48
C ASN A 155 -19.10 -3.49 5.96
N GLU A 156 -18.55 -4.41 6.75
CA GLU A 156 -18.33 -4.18 8.17
C GLU A 156 -17.15 -3.24 8.41
N LEU A 157 -16.10 -3.32 7.57
CA LEU A 157 -15.02 -2.33 7.58
C LEU A 157 -15.54 -0.94 7.22
N TYR A 158 -16.28 -0.83 6.11
CA TYR A 158 -16.82 0.45 5.64
C TYR A 158 -17.67 1.11 6.74
N ARG A 159 -18.56 0.33 7.35
CA ARG A 159 -19.38 0.78 8.47
C ARG A 159 -18.54 1.18 9.69
N ALA A 160 -17.50 0.42 10.02
CA ALA A 160 -16.60 0.76 11.13
C ALA A 160 -15.88 2.11 10.89
N LEU A 161 -15.40 2.34 9.66
CA LEU A 161 -14.73 3.59 9.28
C LEU A 161 -15.67 4.80 9.33
N GLN A 162 -16.90 4.67 8.82
CA GLN A 162 -17.90 5.75 8.92
C GLN A 162 -18.23 6.10 10.37
N LEU A 163 -18.33 5.09 11.24
CA LEU A 163 -18.61 5.30 12.66
C LEU A 163 -17.42 5.91 13.41
N GLN A 164 -16.18 5.55 13.03
CA GLN A 164 -14.97 6.05 13.68
C GLN A 164 -14.59 7.46 13.19
N PHE A 165 -14.82 7.77 11.92
CA PHE A 165 -14.45 9.02 11.26
C PHE A 165 -15.66 9.65 10.57
N PRO A 166 -16.65 10.14 11.32
CA PRO A 166 -17.90 10.67 10.76
C PRO A 166 -17.72 11.91 9.88
N ASN A 167 -16.61 12.64 10.06
CA ASN A 167 -16.29 13.84 9.27
C ASN A 167 -15.43 13.54 8.04
N ALA A 168 -14.96 12.29 7.87
CA ALA A 168 -14.12 11.92 6.74
C ALA A 168 -14.98 11.43 5.56
N VAL A 169 -14.52 11.71 4.34
CA VAL A 169 -15.08 11.09 3.13
C VAL A 169 -14.55 9.67 3.03
N VAL A 170 -15.42 8.68 3.25
CA VAL A 170 -15.05 7.25 3.17
C VAL A 170 -15.47 6.67 1.82
N LYS A 171 -14.51 6.16 1.05
CA LYS A 171 -14.71 5.60 -0.30
C LYS A 171 -14.01 4.26 -0.49
N GLY A 172 -14.56 3.41 -1.35
CA GLY A 172 -13.91 2.20 -1.82
C GLY A 172 -12.77 2.52 -2.80
N SER A 173 -11.72 1.70 -2.79
CA SER A 173 -10.59 1.85 -3.71
C SER A 173 -10.98 1.54 -5.15
N VAL A 174 -10.77 2.49 -6.08
CA VAL A 174 -10.98 2.29 -7.52
C VAL A 174 -10.04 1.22 -8.07
N TYR A 175 -8.81 1.15 -7.57
CA TYR A 175 -7.86 0.08 -7.92
C TYR A 175 -8.43 -1.29 -7.56
N LEU A 176 -8.88 -1.48 -6.31
CA LEU A 176 -9.43 -2.77 -5.88
C LEU A 176 -10.71 -3.11 -6.63
N PHE A 177 -11.50 -2.11 -7.02
CA PHE A 177 -12.69 -2.28 -7.86
C PHE A 177 -12.31 -2.80 -9.25
N LYS A 178 -11.37 -2.15 -9.95
CA LYS A 178 -10.89 -2.59 -11.27
C LYS A 178 -10.28 -4.00 -11.18
N LYS A 179 -9.41 -4.23 -10.20
CA LYS A 179 -8.77 -5.54 -9.96
C LYS A 179 -9.80 -6.64 -9.74
N ALA A 180 -10.82 -6.40 -8.92
CA ALA A 180 -11.89 -7.37 -8.69
C ALA A 180 -12.73 -7.64 -9.96
N CYS A 181 -13.00 -6.60 -10.77
CA CYS A 181 -13.64 -6.77 -12.07
C CYS A 181 -12.77 -7.59 -13.03
N GLN A 182 -11.48 -7.30 -13.13
CA GLN A 182 -10.52 -8.04 -13.95
C GLN A 182 -10.46 -9.51 -13.54
N THR A 183 -10.23 -9.80 -12.26
CA THR A 183 -10.22 -11.17 -11.72
C THR A 183 -11.52 -11.90 -12.02
N ARG A 184 -12.66 -11.21 -12.01
CA ARG A 184 -13.93 -11.85 -12.38
C ARG A 184 -14.01 -12.20 -13.86
N MET A 185 -13.50 -11.35 -14.75
CA MET A 185 -13.46 -11.65 -16.19
C MET A 185 -12.51 -12.82 -16.48
N GLU A 186 -11.36 -12.90 -15.80
CA GLU A 186 -10.44 -14.03 -15.87
C GLU A 186 -11.12 -15.34 -15.45
N GLN A 187 -11.89 -15.33 -14.35
CA GLN A 187 -12.69 -16.49 -13.91
C GLN A 187 -13.80 -16.91 -14.88
N LEU A 188 -14.21 -16.01 -15.78
CA LEU A 188 -15.19 -16.31 -16.83
C LEU A 188 -14.50 -16.76 -18.12
N GLU A 189 -13.18 -17.00 -18.09
CA GLU A 189 -12.36 -17.47 -19.21
C GLU A 189 -12.45 -16.54 -20.43
N MET A 190 -12.58 -15.24 -20.18
CA MET A 190 -12.59 -14.22 -21.22
C MET A 190 -11.17 -14.03 -21.76
N SER A 191 -11.04 -13.69 -23.05
CA SER A 191 -9.72 -13.47 -23.65
C SER A 191 -9.01 -12.27 -23.00
N GLU A 192 -7.69 -12.35 -22.90
CA GLU A 192 -6.87 -11.29 -22.28
C GLU A 192 -7.07 -9.95 -23.01
N GLU A 193 -7.19 -9.98 -24.33
CA GLU A 193 -7.36 -8.79 -25.15
C GLU A 193 -8.73 -8.11 -24.91
N ALA A 194 -9.79 -8.91 -24.71
CA ALA A 194 -11.11 -8.39 -24.35
C ALA A 194 -11.12 -7.80 -22.94
N ILE A 195 -10.39 -8.41 -22.00
CA ILE A 195 -10.20 -7.89 -20.64
C ILE A 195 -9.43 -6.56 -20.69
N ASN A 196 -8.35 -6.50 -21.45
CA ASN A 196 -7.53 -5.30 -21.63
C ASN A 196 -8.36 -4.14 -22.18
N ILE A 197 -9.20 -4.37 -23.20
CA ILE A 197 -10.15 -3.37 -23.71
C ILE A 197 -11.05 -2.81 -22.60
N ALA A 198 -11.59 -3.67 -21.73
CA ALA A 198 -12.45 -3.21 -20.64
C ALA A 198 -11.67 -2.48 -19.54
N MET A 199 -10.41 -2.86 -19.31
CA MET A 199 -9.52 -2.26 -18.31
C MET A 199 -8.86 -0.96 -18.78
N GLU A 200 -8.91 -0.65 -20.08
CA GLU A 200 -8.45 0.63 -20.61
C GLU A 200 -9.04 1.82 -19.86
N LYS A 201 -8.22 2.87 -19.73
CA LYS A 201 -8.62 4.13 -19.12
C LYS A 201 -9.79 4.74 -19.91
N GLY A 202 -10.84 5.12 -19.20
CA GLY A 202 -12.05 5.72 -19.77
C GLY A 202 -13.11 4.71 -20.21
N VAL A 203 -12.89 3.41 -19.99
CA VAL A 203 -13.88 2.36 -20.31
C VAL A 203 -14.63 1.94 -19.04
N LEU A 204 -14.16 0.93 -18.30
CA LEU A 204 -14.87 0.46 -17.10
C LEU A 204 -14.76 1.45 -15.93
N ASP A 205 -13.62 2.11 -15.79
CA ASP A 205 -13.38 3.09 -14.72
C ASP A 205 -14.19 4.39 -14.89
N MET A 206 -14.80 4.62 -16.05
CA MET A 206 -15.79 5.68 -16.25
C MET A 206 -16.97 5.55 -15.27
N LEU A 207 -17.34 4.31 -14.89
CA LEU A 207 -18.41 4.08 -13.91
C LEU A 207 -18.07 4.65 -12.53
N ALA A 208 -16.79 4.81 -12.19
CA ALA A 208 -16.35 5.42 -10.94
C ALA A 208 -16.33 6.96 -11.01
N SER A 209 -16.49 7.54 -12.20
CA SER A 209 -16.35 8.99 -12.42
C SER A 209 -17.66 9.71 -12.74
N ILE A 210 -18.68 8.99 -13.22
CA ILE A 210 -20.02 9.54 -13.49
C ILE A 210 -20.87 9.65 -12.22
N THR A 211 -21.99 10.38 -12.24
CA THR A 211 -22.85 10.48 -11.05
C THR A 211 -23.39 9.10 -10.61
N PRO A 212 -23.42 8.78 -9.29
CA PRO A 212 -23.80 7.46 -8.79
C PRO A 212 -25.17 6.95 -9.26
N ASP A 213 -26.15 7.85 -9.41
CA ASP A 213 -27.51 7.57 -9.86
C ASP A 213 -27.57 7.10 -11.33
N ARG A 214 -26.58 7.51 -12.15
CA ARG A 214 -26.51 7.13 -13.56
C ARG A 214 -25.75 5.83 -13.81
N VAL A 215 -25.04 5.29 -12.82
CA VAL A 215 -24.24 4.07 -12.96
C VAL A 215 -25.09 2.89 -13.41
N ALA A 216 -26.17 2.60 -12.68
CA ALA A 216 -26.99 1.40 -12.93
C ALA A 216 -27.79 1.47 -14.25
N SER A 217 -28.07 2.68 -14.73
CA SER A 217 -28.88 2.98 -15.91
C SER A 217 -28.00 3.26 -17.13
N ALA A 218 -27.69 4.54 -17.41
CA ALA A 218 -26.97 4.97 -18.60
C ALA A 218 -25.49 4.56 -18.60
N GLY A 219 -24.84 4.51 -17.43
CA GLY A 219 -23.43 4.19 -17.29
C GLY A 219 -23.09 2.79 -17.79
N ILE A 220 -23.73 1.75 -17.24
CA ILE A 220 -23.52 0.36 -17.68
C ILE A 220 -23.85 0.19 -19.17
N ALA A 221 -24.93 0.82 -19.66
CA ALA A 221 -25.30 0.73 -21.08
C ALA A 221 -24.22 1.32 -21.99
N TRP A 222 -23.67 2.48 -21.61
CA TRP A 222 -22.59 3.13 -22.35
C TRP A 222 -21.32 2.28 -22.33
N VAL A 223 -20.89 1.77 -21.17
CA VAL A 223 -19.67 0.93 -21.08
C VAL A 223 -19.81 -0.37 -21.88
N LYS A 224 -20.98 -1.01 -21.85
CA LYS A 224 -21.26 -2.18 -22.71
C LYS A 224 -21.04 -1.87 -24.19
N GLN A 225 -21.54 -0.72 -24.64
CA GLN A 225 -21.40 -0.27 -26.03
C GLN A 225 -19.93 0.05 -26.36
N GLN A 226 -19.21 0.72 -25.47
CA GLN A 226 -17.79 1.03 -25.68
C GLN A 226 -16.94 -0.22 -25.83
N ILE A 227 -17.08 -1.20 -24.91
CA ILE A 227 -16.37 -2.48 -24.99
C ILE A 227 -16.69 -3.18 -26.31
N LYS A 228 -17.98 -3.29 -26.66
CA LYS A 228 -18.40 -3.94 -27.90
C LYS A 228 -17.83 -3.26 -29.15
N ASN A 229 -17.89 -1.93 -29.22
CA ASN A 229 -17.36 -1.18 -30.35
C ASN A 229 -15.84 -1.35 -30.47
N LYS A 230 -15.11 -1.24 -29.35
CA LYS A 230 -13.66 -1.45 -29.32
C LYS A 230 -13.28 -2.85 -29.81
N CYS A 231 -13.96 -3.90 -29.33
CA CYS A 231 -13.75 -5.26 -29.81
C CYS A 231 -13.95 -5.39 -31.32
N ILE A 232 -15.01 -4.78 -31.87
CA ILE A 232 -15.27 -4.80 -33.32
C ILE A 232 -14.14 -4.09 -34.09
N THR A 233 -13.72 -2.91 -33.62
CA THR A 233 -12.66 -2.12 -34.28
C THR A 233 -11.31 -2.83 -34.26
N THR A 234 -10.99 -3.55 -33.19
CA THR A 234 -9.73 -4.29 -33.05
C THR A 234 -9.79 -5.72 -33.59
N GLY A 235 -10.94 -6.17 -34.10
CA GLY A 235 -11.12 -7.54 -34.60
C GLY A 235 -11.17 -8.61 -33.51
N ILE A 236 -11.36 -8.22 -32.24
CA ILE A 236 -11.43 -9.14 -31.10
C ILE A 236 -12.86 -9.73 -30.99
N PRO A 237 -13.02 -11.06 -30.89
CA PRO A 237 -14.33 -11.68 -30.73
C PRO A 237 -15.07 -11.21 -29.47
N TYR A 238 -16.32 -10.77 -29.63
CA TYR A 238 -17.19 -10.37 -28.52
C TYR A 238 -18.14 -11.51 -28.11
N SER A 239 -17.82 -12.21 -27.03
CA SER A 239 -18.68 -13.28 -26.48
C SER A 239 -19.86 -12.72 -25.69
N ARG A 240 -21.07 -12.80 -26.26
CA ARG A 240 -22.28 -12.26 -25.61
C ARG A 240 -22.56 -12.93 -24.26
N ASP A 241 -22.33 -14.23 -24.14
CA ASP A 241 -22.67 -15.00 -22.94
C ASP A 241 -21.71 -14.70 -21.78
N GLN A 242 -20.40 -14.60 -22.05
CA GLN A 242 -19.41 -14.21 -21.06
C GLN A 242 -19.66 -12.78 -20.55
N TRP A 243 -19.87 -11.82 -21.46
CA TRP A 243 -20.18 -10.45 -21.07
C TRP A 243 -21.50 -10.38 -20.30
N SER A 244 -22.54 -11.10 -20.72
CA SER A 244 -23.81 -11.17 -19.97
C SER A 244 -23.58 -11.64 -18.53
N SER A 245 -22.82 -12.73 -18.37
CA SER A 245 -22.46 -13.29 -17.06
C SER A 245 -21.67 -12.31 -16.19
N PHE A 246 -20.70 -11.59 -16.78
CA PHE A 246 -19.97 -10.52 -16.08
C PHE A 246 -20.91 -9.42 -15.59
N TRP A 247 -21.85 -8.96 -16.41
CA TRP A 247 -22.76 -7.87 -16.03
C TRP A 247 -23.80 -8.27 -14.99
N VAL A 248 -24.22 -9.54 -14.96
CA VAL A 248 -25.04 -10.09 -13.87
C VAL A 248 -24.26 -10.04 -12.55
N TYR A 249 -23.01 -10.51 -12.57
CA TYR A 249 -22.11 -10.36 -11.42
C TYR A 249 -21.94 -8.89 -11.01
N PHE A 250 -21.68 -8.00 -11.99
CA PHE A 250 -21.42 -6.60 -11.74
C PHE A 250 -22.60 -5.94 -11.03
N ARG A 251 -23.83 -6.18 -11.50
CA ARG A 251 -25.03 -5.65 -10.83
C ARG A 251 -25.18 -6.20 -9.41
N ARG A 252 -24.98 -7.49 -9.21
CA ARG A 252 -25.09 -8.11 -7.89
C ARG A 252 -24.09 -7.51 -6.89
N VAL A 253 -22.85 -7.31 -7.30
CA VAL A 253 -21.77 -6.88 -6.40
C VAL A 253 -21.66 -5.35 -6.33
N TRP A 254 -21.53 -4.66 -7.46
CA TRP A 254 -21.18 -3.25 -7.52
C TRP A 254 -22.37 -2.29 -7.59
N ILE A 255 -23.59 -2.82 -7.59
CA ILE A 255 -24.83 -2.04 -7.47
C ILE A 255 -25.58 -2.44 -6.20
N SER A 256 -25.84 -3.74 -6.00
CA SER A 256 -26.66 -4.21 -4.88
C SER A 256 -25.87 -4.38 -3.58
N GLN A 257 -24.72 -5.06 -3.60
CA GLN A 257 -23.93 -5.32 -2.38
C GLN A 257 -23.12 -4.09 -1.94
N PHE A 258 -22.43 -3.45 -2.88
CA PHE A 258 -21.68 -2.22 -2.69
C PHE A 258 -22.30 -1.12 -3.55
N SER A 259 -23.12 -0.26 -2.93
CA SER A 259 -23.78 0.84 -3.63
C SER A 259 -22.78 1.71 -4.39
N PRO A 260 -23.11 2.23 -5.59
CA PRO A 260 -22.25 3.15 -6.33
C PRO A 260 -21.75 4.33 -5.49
N ALA A 261 -22.55 4.83 -4.54
CA ALA A 261 -22.14 5.91 -3.64
C ALA A 261 -20.88 5.57 -2.81
N MET A 262 -20.61 4.28 -2.56
CA MET A 262 -19.47 3.80 -1.80
C MET A 262 -18.15 3.95 -2.55
N TRP A 263 -18.10 3.69 -3.85
CA TRP A 263 -16.84 3.60 -4.62
C TRP A 263 -16.72 4.65 -5.72
N ASN A 264 -17.79 5.37 -6.01
CA ASN A 264 -17.78 6.42 -7.00
C ASN A 264 -17.11 7.69 -6.47
N MET A 265 -16.29 8.29 -7.34
CA MET A 265 -15.42 9.42 -7.11
C MET A 265 -15.92 10.73 -7.75
N HIS A 266 -17.12 10.74 -8.33
CA HIS A 266 -17.71 11.94 -8.91
C HIS A 266 -17.76 13.07 -7.88
N GLY A 267 -17.25 14.24 -8.27
CA GLY A 267 -17.16 15.42 -7.40
C GLY A 267 -15.91 15.47 -6.53
N LEU A 268 -15.00 14.49 -6.62
CA LEU A 268 -13.73 14.43 -5.89
C LEU A 268 -12.52 14.76 -6.77
N ASN A 269 -12.72 15.59 -7.81
CA ASN A 269 -11.73 15.87 -8.86
C ASN A 269 -10.40 16.48 -8.35
N ASN A 270 -10.39 17.09 -7.16
CA ASN A 270 -9.20 17.64 -6.53
C ASN A 270 -8.55 16.72 -5.48
N SER A 271 -9.15 15.57 -5.21
CA SER A 271 -8.71 14.63 -4.17
C SER A 271 -7.49 13.83 -4.60
N ILE A 272 -6.62 13.50 -3.65
CA ILE A 272 -5.48 12.58 -3.86
C ILE A 272 -6.01 11.20 -4.28
N ILE A 273 -7.16 10.79 -3.76
CA ILE A 273 -7.73 9.46 -4.01
C ILE A 273 -8.12 9.21 -5.47
N THR A 274 -8.33 10.28 -6.26
CA THR A 274 -8.68 10.18 -7.68
C THR A 274 -7.45 10.20 -8.59
N ARG A 275 -6.29 10.61 -8.07
CA ARG A 275 -5.06 10.78 -8.84
C ARG A 275 -4.13 9.56 -8.80
N THR A 276 -4.17 8.75 -7.74
CA THR A 276 -3.13 7.73 -7.51
C THR A 276 -3.73 6.36 -7.14
N ASN A 277 -3.66 5.40 -8.06
CA ASN A 277 -4.00 3.98 -7.81
C ASN A 277 -2.77 3.08 -7.56
N ASN A 278 -1.58 3.51 -8.01
CA ASN A 278 -0.34 2.72 -8.01
C ASN A 278 0.22 2.34 -6.62
N PRO A 279 0.09 3.15 -5.56
CA PRO A 279 0.85 2.87 -4.34
C PRO A 279 0.23 1.81 -3.41
N LEU A 280 -1.10 1.67 -3.40
CA LEU A 280 -1.75 0.56 -2.71
C LEU A 280 -1.42 -0.78 -3.38
N GLU A 281 -1.33 -0.78 -4.70
CA GLU A 281 -0.88 -1.92 -5.50
C GLU A 281 0.56 -2.31 -5.15
N HIS A 282 1.48 -1.34 -5.11
CA HIS A 282 2.87 -1.58 -4.71
C HIS A 282 2.95 -2.18 -3.31
N PHE A 283 2.30 -1.56 -2.33
CA PHE A 283 2.28 -2.05 -0.95
C PHE A 283 1.70 -3.47 -0.86
N GLN A 284 0.55 -3.72 -1.49
CA GLN A 284 -0.08 -5.03 -1.48
C GLN A 284 0.84 -6.09 -2.10
N ARG A 285 1.43 -5.79 -3.25
CA ARG A 285 2.36 -6.69 -3.94
C ARG A 285 3.58 -6.99 -3.09
N GLU A 286 4.17 -5.96 -2.49
CA GLU A 286 5.34 -6.12 -1.63
C GLU A 286 5.04 -7.01 -0.41
N LEU A 287 3.90 -6.77 0.24
CA LEU A 287 3.46 -7.54 1.38
C LEU A 287 3.16 -9.00 0.99
N GLU A 288 2.43 -9.22 -0.10
CA GLU A 288 2.13 -10.57 -0.61
C GLU A 288 3.39 -11.34 -1.02
N ASN A 289 4.34 -10.68 -1.70
CA ASN A 289 5.60 -11.28 -2.14
C ASN A 289 6.55 -11.59 -0.98
N SER A 290 6.37 -10.93 0.17
CA SER A 290 7.18 -11.20 1.37
C SER A 290 6.83 -12.53 2.06
N PHE A 291 5.69 -13.14 1.71
CA PHE A 291 5.24 -14.41 2.28
C PHE A 291 5.27 -15.50 1.23
N THR A 292 6.21 -16.44 1.30
CA THR A 292 6.29 -17.57 0.37
C THR A 292 5.31 -18.68 0.72
N ALA A 293 5.06 -18.92 2.02
CA ALA A 293 4.08 -19.88 2.51
C ALA A 293 2.64 -19.33 2.43
N PRO A 294 1.63 -20.17 2.18
CA PRO A 294 0.22 -19.76 2.23
C PRO A 294 -0.20 -19.25 3.61
N GLU A 295 0.30 -19.87 4.68
CA GLU A 295 0.05 -19.50 6.07
C GLU A 295 1.38 -19.22 6.78
N PRO A 296 1.90 -17.97 6.74
CA PRO A 296 3.15 -17.64 7.41
C PRO A 296 3.02 -17.78 8.93
N GLY A 297 3.99 -18.39 9.60
CA GLY A 297 4.00 -18.45 11.06
C GLY A 297 3.96 -17.05 11.69
N LEU A 298 3.24 -16.89 12.80
CA LEU A 298 2.99 -15.58 13.44
C LEU A 298 4.27 -14.78 13.71
N GLN A 299 5.34 -15.43 14.18
CA GLN A 299 6.63 -14.76 14.42
C GLN A 299 7.29 -14.26 13.12
N PHE A 300 7.22 -15.05 12.05
CA PHE A 300 7.74 -14.67 10.73
C PHE A 300 6.95 -13.50 10.13
N PHE A 301 5.63 -13.50 10.34
CA PHE A 301 4.76 -12.39 9.98
C PHE A 301 5.19 -11.09 10.68
N VAL A 302 5.33 -11.12 12.01
CA VAL A 302 5.75 -9.94 12.80
C VAL A 302 7.13 -9.44 12.38
N ALA A 303 8.11 -10.33 12.21
CA ALA A 303 9.44 -9.95 11.75
C ALA A 303 9.44 -9.31 10.35
N THR A 304 8.56 -9.79 9.47
CA THR A 304 8.41 -9.23 8.12
C THR A 304 7.83 -7.82 8.13
N ILE A 305 6.72 -7.60 8.85
CA ILE A 305 6.10 -6.27 8.92
C ILE A 305 6.98 -5.26 9.67
N GLU A 306 7.76 -5.68 10.67
CA GLU A 306 8.76 -4.83 11.35
C GLU A 306 9.82 -4.38 10.35
N ARG A 307 10.38 -5.33 9.59
CA ARG A 307 11.42 -5.04 8.59
C ARG A 307 10.92 -4.06 7.54
N MET A 308 9.68 -4.23 7.07
CA MET A 308 9.05 -3.30 6.12
C MET A 308 8.90 -1.92 6.76
N ALA A 309 8.30 -1.81 7.95
CA ALA A 309 8.10 -0.54 8.63
C ALA A 309 9.41 0.22 8.87
N ARG A 310 10.48 -0.48 9.28
CA ARG A 310 11.80 0.12 9.49
C ARG A 310 12.44 0.61 8.19
N ARG A 311 12.21 -0.08 7.06
CA ARG A 311 12.65 0.39 5.75
C ARG A 311 11.94 1.67 5.35
N TYR A 312 10.61 1.74 5.50
CA TYR A 312 9.86 2.97 5.24
C TYR A 312 10.33 4.16 6.09
N VAL A 313 10.67 3.93 7.36
CA VAL A 313 11.27 4.96 8.22
C VAL A 313 12.62 5.43 7.67
N ALA A 314 13.47 4.51 7.21
CA ALA A 314 14.77 4.85 6.63
C ALA A 314 14.62 5.62 5.32
N ASP A 315 13.68 5.22 4.45
CA ASP A 315 13.40 5.89 3.18
C ASP A 315 12.93 7.34 3.41
N LEU A 316 12.03 7.56 4.38
CA LEU A 316 11.57 8.89 4.78
C LEU A 316 12.70 9.77 5.37
N ALA A 317 13.62 9.17 6.14
CA ALA A 317 14.75 9.88 6.71
C ALA A 317 15.82 10.24 5.66
N GLY A 318 16.02 9.38 4.65
CA GLY A 318 16.95 9.61 3.54
C GLY A 318 16.59 10.84 2.71
N GLU A 319 15.31 11.14 2.54
CA GLU A 319 14.84 12.35 1.86
C GLU A 319 14.99 13.62 2.70
N THR A 320 15.12 13.51 4.03
CA THR A 320 15.36 14.67 4.91
C THR A 320 16.84 15.09 4.98
N THR A 321 17.72 14.47 4.19
CA THR A 321 19.14 14.84 4.15
C THR A 321 19.27 16.24 3.53
N THR A 322 19.55 17.21 4.40
CA THR A 322 19.75 18.63 4.13
C THR A 322 20.67 18.87 2.93
N LEU A 323 20.26 19.77 2.03
CA LEU A 323 21.18 20.42 1.10
C LEU A 323 22.37 20.99 1.92
N PRO A 324 23.63 20.73 1.53
CA PRO A 324 24.77 21.32 2.20
C PRO A 324 24.64 22.85 2.15
N SER A 325 25.07 23.53 3.23
CA SER A 325 25.09 24.99 3.28
C SER A 325 25.87 25.52 2.09
N ALA A 326 25.35 26.54 1.41
CA ALA A 326 26.03 27.15 0.29
C ALA A 326 27.44 27.58 0.74
N VAL A 327 28.46 27.06 0.05
CA VAL A 327 29.82 27.53 0.19
C VAL A 327 29.98 28.66 -0.80
N GLU A 328 30.52 29.80 -0.37
CA GLU A 328 30.90 30.86 -1.30
C GLU A 328 32.00 30.32 -2.22
N VAL A 329 31.64 30.14 -3.50
CA VAL A 329 32.59 29.80 -4.55
C VAL A 329 33.18 31.12 -5.02
N TYR A 330 34.34 31.49 -4.47
CA TYR A 330 35.08 32.61 -4.99
C TYR A 330 35.63 32.25 -6.37
N SER A 331 35.28 33.03 -7.39
CA SER A 331 35.95 32.98 -8.68
C SER A 331 37.40 33.43 -8.48
N GLU A 332 38.37 32.64 -8.93
CA GLU A 332 39.77 33.03 -9.03
C GLU A 332 39.93 34.17 -10.04
N MET A 333 39.63 35.39 -9.63
CA MET A 333 40.07 36.62 -10.26
C MET A 333 39.77 37.75 -9.30
N GLU A 334 40.71 38.01 -8.40
CA GLU A 334 41.11 39.34 -7.93
C GLU A 334 42.19 39.18 -6.86
N ALA A 335 43.41 38.93 -7.32
CA ALA A 335 44.62 39.20 -6.56
C ALA A 335 45.60 39.87 -7.51
N ALA A 336 45.37 41.16 -7.76
CA ALA A 336 46.38 42.05 -8.30
C ALA A 336 46.57 43.18 -7.28
N SER A 337 47.65 43.10 -6.49
CA SER A 337 48.63 44.18 -6.33
C SER A 337 49.66 43.87 -5.22
N ASP A 338 50.91 44.19 -5.54
CA ASP A 338 52.08 44.43 -4.68
C ASP A 338 52.95 43.24 -4.26
N GLU A 339 54.28 43.23 -4.37
CA GLU A 339 55.30 43.92 -5.18
C GLU A 339 56.61 43.11 -5.01
N GLU A 340 57.45 43.17 -6.06
CA GLU A 340 58.92 42.99 -6.16
C GLU A 340 59.69 41.90 -5.39
N SER A 341 60.46 41.08 -6.14
CA SER A 341 61.94 41.12 -6.12
C SER A 341 62.61 39.98 -6.93
N GLY A 342 63.32 40.33 -8.01
CA GLY A 342 64.70 39.86 -8.25
C GLY A 342 65.01 38.89 -9.41
N GLY A 343 65.71 39.43 -10.44
CA GLY A 343 66.78 38.78 -11.23
C GLY A 343 66.37 37.93 -12.46
N GLU A 344 66.61 38.38 -13.70
CA GLU A 344 67.79 38.06 -14.56
C GLU A 344 67.85 36.57 -14.99
N LEU A 345 67.91 36.10 -16.26
CA LEU A 345 68.46 36.57 -17.55
C LEU A 345 68.01 35.64 -18.72
N SER A 346 68.04 36.17 -19.97
CA SER A 346 68.24 35.53 -21.31
C SER A 346 67.33 34.37 -21.76
N GLY A 347 66.85 34.22 -22.99
CA GLY A 347 67.08 34.82 -24.31
C GLY A 347 66.46 33.86 -25.37
N ASP A 348 66.28 34.35 -26.60
CA ASP A 348 65.97 33.66 -27.87
C ASP A 348 64.50 33.62 -28.35
N GLU A 349 64.19 34.55 -29.29
CA GLU A 349 63.73 34.38 -30.70
C GLU A 349 63.24 32.97 -31.12
N ASP A 350 62.22 32.73 -31.95
CA ASP A 350 61.37 33.49 -32.88
C ASP A 350 60.17 32.59 -33.28
N ASP A 351 59.11 33.26 -33.76
CA ASP A 351 58.18 32.93 -34.85
C ASP A 351 57.27 31.66 -34.89
N ASP A 352 56.03 32.03 -35.26
CA ASP A 352 55.13 31.42 -36.25
C ASP A 352 53.83 30.72 -35.83
N GLU A 353 52.85 31.08 -36.66
CA GLU A 353 51.41 30.95 -36.64
C GLU A 353 50.89 29.51 -36.47
N ASP A 354 49.76 29.35 -35.78
CA ASP A 354 48.54 28.82 -36.42
C ASP A 354 47.35 28.83 -35.45
N VAL A 355 46.28 29.48 -35.90
CA VAL A 355 44.98 29.57 -35.23
C VAL A 355 44.05 28.58 -35.93
N ASP A 356 43.58 27.56 -35.23
CA ASP A 356 42.41 26.80 -35.67
C ASP A 356 41.38 26.61 -34.56
N PHE A 357 40.33 27.42 -34.67
CA PHE A 357 39.04 27.27 -34.02
C PHE A 357 38.18 26.34 -34.87
N ILE A 358 37.69 25.22 -34.31
CA ILE A 358 36.51 24.55 -34.86
C ILE A 358 35.42 24.46 -33.80
N LYS A 359 34.38 25.26 -34.06
CA LYS A 359 33.03 25.21 -33.52
C LYS A 359 32.19 24.22 -34.33
N SER A 360 31.33 23.50 -33.61
CA SER A 360 29.90 23.24 -33.89
C SER A 360 29.46 22.64 -35.24
N GLU A 361 28.70 21.53 -35.22
CA GLU A 361 27.23 21.51 -35.35
C GLU A 361 26.67 20.09 -35.63
N SER A 362 25.39 19.94 -35.31
CA SER A 362 24.48 18.82 -35.59
C SER A 362 23.64 19.20 -36.85
N PRO A 363 22.50 18.54 -37.22
CA PRO A 363 22.19 17.15 -37.54
C PRO A 363 21.42 17.01 -38.90
N ARG A 364 20.93 15.79 -39.19
CA ARG A 364 19.94 15.37 -40.23
C ARG A 364 20.54 15.11 -41.63
N GLY A 365 20.12 14.14 -42.43
CA GLY A 365 19.08 13.10 -42.36
C GLY A 365 18.92 12.46 -43.76
N HIS A 366 18.21 11.33 -43.82
CA HIS A 366 17.53 10.73 -44.99
C HIS A 366 18.33 10.28 -46.24
N ASP A 367 18.30 8.98 -46.53
CA ASP A 367 17.52 8.33 -47.61
C ASP A 367 17.98 6.87 -47.75
N VAL A 368 17.11 5.86 -47.57
CA VAL A 368 16.38 5.09 -48.60
C VAL A 368 17.25 4.64 -49.78
N ILE A 369 17.38 3.32 -49.97
CA ILE A 369 16.98 2.54 -51.16
C ILE A 369 17.42 1.07 -51.00
N CYS A 370 16.53 0.19 -51.41
CA CYS A 370 16.63 -1.26 -51.54
C CYS A 370 17.58 -1.71 -52.66
N ASP A 371 18.04 -2.96 -52.62
CA ASP A 371 18.19 -3.93 -53.72
C ASP A 371 18.65 -5.25 -53.04
N GLU A 372 17.84 -6.31 -52.96
CA GLU A 372 17.61 -7.38 -53.95
C GLU A 372 18.84 -8.20 -54.37
N GLU A 373 18.65 -9.53 -54.37
CA GLU A 373 19.47 -10.64 -54.91
C GLU A 373 20.67 -11.15 -54.08
N GLU A 374 20.45 -12.19 -53.25
CA GLU A 374 20.64 -13.63 -53.57
C GLU A 374 20.08 -14.53 -52.47
#